data_AF-A0A952HJT8-F1
#
_entry.id   AF-A0A952HJT8-F1
#
_cell.length_a   1.000
_cell.length_b   1.000
_cell.length_c   1.000
_cell.angle_alpha   90.00
_cell.angle_beta   90.00
_cell.angle_gamma   90.00
#
_symmetry.space_group_name_H-M   'P 1'
#
loop_
_entity.id
_entity.type
_entity.pdbx_description
1 polymer ?
#
loop_
_entity_poly.entity_id
_entity_poly.type
_entity_poly.pdbx_seq_one_letter_code
_entity_poly.pdbx_strand_id
1 'polypeptide(L)'
;RDPAGSLVLGPHLATLARSVAPDLQSRAQPVLRQLADELGMTAFLVVLDRTECVTLVTVEPRDAVASIAQRPGSRHSMLVGAPGIAVQSLLTTVERAALDLPMPEADEVATARRDGVARSAGEVIPGVSAVASPVRGAVRAAVAVLFVSRDDDAHVSDAVRHAAATLTRSNW
;
A
#
# COMPACT_ATOMS: atom_id res chain seq x y z
N ARG A 1 2.99 28.80 3.38
CA ARG A 1 3.06 29.04 4.84
C ARG A 1 1.90 29.97 5.16
N ASP A 2 1.00 29.56 6.05
CA ASP A 2 0.06 30.51 6.65
C ASP A 2 0.75 31.22 7.84
N PRO A 3 0.11 32.25 8.43
CA PRO A 3 0.66 32.99 9.57
C PRO A 3 0.77 32.19 10.88
N ALA A 4 0.24 30.97 10.95
CA ALA A 4 0.18 30.12 12.15
C ALA A 4 1.22 28.97 12.14
N GLY A 5 2.11 28.91 11.14
CA GLY A 5 3.18 27.90 11.11
C GLY A 5 2.71 26.49 10.73
N SER A 6 1.49 26.35 10.23
CA SER A 6 0.96 25.09 9.70
C SER A 6 1.47 24.86 8.27
N LEU A 7 2.14 23.73 8.04
CA LEU A 7 2.40 23.19 6.71
C LEU A 7 1.09 22.57 6.19
N VAL A 8 0.25 23.41 5.59
CA VAL A 8 -0.89 22.93 4.80
C VAL A 8 -0.34 22.02 3.70
N LEU A 9 -0.80 20.76 3.66
CA LEU A 9 -0.52 19.82 2.57
C LEU A 9 -1.12 20.39 1.28
N GLY A 10 -0.38 21.31 0.65
CA GLY A 10 -0.82 22.01 -0.54
C GLY A 10 -0.83 21.10 -1.77
N PRO A 11 -1.28 21.62 -2.93
CA PRO A 11 -1.26 20.93 -4.23
C PRO A 11 0.09 20.30 -4.61
N HIS A 12 1.19 20.68 -3.93
CA HIS A 12 2.52 20.13 -4.07
C HIS A 12 2.64 18.60 -3.83
N LEU A 13 1.88 17.98 -2.91
CA LEU A 13 1.96 16.52 -2.74
C LEU A 13 1.34 15.76 -3.92
N ALA A 14 0.23 16.27 -4.46
CA ALA A 14 -0.40 15.71 -5.66
C ALA A 14 0.49 15.90 -6.91
N THR A 15 1.19 17.02 -7.01
CA THR A 15 2.16 17.28 -8.08
C THR A 15 3.40 16.38 -7.96
N LEU A 16 3.92 16.20 -6.75
CA LEU A 16 5.04 15.29 -6.50
C LEU A 16 4.63 13.87 -6.86
N ALA A 17 3.50 13.38 -6.36
CA ALA A 17 2.99 12.04 -6.66
C ALA A 17 2.84 11.77 -8.16
N ARG A 18 2.40 12.74 -8.96
CA ARG A 18 2.32 12.62 -10.42
C ARG A 18 3.69 12.54 -11.10
N SER A 19 4.71 13.21 -10.56
CA SER A 19 6.06 13.23 -11.13
C SER A 19 6.87 11.96 -10.84
N VAL A 20 6.71 11.36 -9.66
CA VAL A 20 7.45 10.12 -9.27
C VAL A 20 6.73 8.83 -9.65
N ALA A 21 5.44 8.89 -10.00
CA ALA A 21 4.67 7.70 -10.35
C ALA A 21 5.28 6.88 -11.51
N PRO A 22 5.78 7.45 -12.63
CA PRO A 22 6.35 6.65 -13.72
C PRO A 22 7.61 5.86 -13.31
N ASP A 23 8.53 6.49 -12.58
CA ASP A 23 9.75 5.85 -12.11
C ASP A 23 9.46 4.78 -11.06
N LEU A 24 8.54 5.07 -10.14
CA LEU A 24 8.08 4.08 -9.17
C LEU A 24 7.37 2.90 -9.85
N GLN A 25 6.52 3.14 -10.84
CA GLN A 25 5.83 2.08 -11.60
C GLN A 25 6.82 1.15 -12.32
N SER A 26 7.78 1.73 -13.03
CA SER A 26 8.78 0.95 -13.79
C SER A 26 9.64 0.06 -12.87
N ARG A 27 10.02 0.55 -11.68
CA ARG A 27 10.76 -0.20 -10.67
C ARG A 27 9.89 -1.22 -9.94
N ALA A 28 8.62 -0.90 -9.72
CA ALA A 28 7.68 -1.79 -9.05
C ALA A 28 7.34 -3.00 -9.91
N GLN A 29 7.29 -2.87 -11.24
CA GLN A 29 6.91 -3.98 -12.12
C GLN A 29 7.74 -5.27 -11.92
N PRO A 30 9.10 -5.27 -11.95
CA PRO A 30 9.87 -6.49 -11.76
C PRO A 30 9.77 -7.07 -10.35
N VAL A 31 9.73 -6.23 -9.31
CA VAL A 31 9.53 -6.67 -7.92
C VAL A 31 8.14 -7.28 -7.75
N LEU A 32 7.15 -6.61 -8.33
CA LEU A 32 5.79 -7.02 -8.63
C LEU A 32 5.73 -8.48 -9.08
N ARG A 33 6.36 -8.68 -10.24
CA ARG A 33 6.41 -9.92 -10.98
C ARG A 33 7.02 -11.05 -10.18
N GLN A 34 8.16 -10.82 -9.53
CA GLN A 34 8.77 -11.83 -8.68
C GLN A 34 7.85 -12.24 -7.54
N LEU A 35 7.23 -11.28 -6.85
CA LEU A 35 6.33 -11.56 -5.72
C LEU A 35 5.09 -12.34 -6.15
N ALA A 36 4.47 -11.96 -7.28
CA ALA A 36 3.30 -12.66 -7.81
C ALA A 36 3.63 -14.08 -8.25
N ASP A 37 4.77 -14.27 -8.92
CA ASP A 37 5.22 -15.58 -9.39
C ASP A 37 5.63 -16.49 -8.20
N GLU A 38 6.22 -15.93 -7.13
CA GLU A 38 6.58 -16.64 -5.90
C GLU A 38 5.36 -17.12 -5.11
N LEU A 39 4.40 -16.22 -4.87
CA LEU A 39 3.25 -16.52 -4.01
C LEU A 39 2.08 -17.15 -4.77
N GLY A 40 2.06 -17.07 -6.10
CA GLY A 40 0.89 -17.43 -6.90
C GLY A 40 -0.32 -16.53 -6.60
N MET A 41 -0.07 -15.26 -6.24
CA MET A 41 -1.09 -14.30 -5.80
C MET A 41 -1.03 -13.02 -6.65
N THR A 42 -2.15 -12.32 -6.80
CA THR A 42 -2.13 -11.00 -7.45
C THR A 42 -1.38 -10.03 -6.57
N ALA A 43 -0.24 -9.50 -7.05
CA ALA A 43 0.55 -8.50 -6.37
C ALA A 43 0.31 -7.11 -6.99
N PHE A 44 0.27 -6.08 -6.17
CA PHE A 44 0.00 -4.72 -6.64
C PHE A 44 0.66 -3.67 -5.75
N LEU A 45 0.87 -2.48 -6.33
CA LEU A 45 1.38 -1.30 -5.64
C LEU A 45 0.27 -0.25 -5.55
N VAL A 46 0.01 0.25 -4.35
CA VAL A 46 -0.87 1.41 -4.12
C VAL A 46 -0.08 2.64 -3.69
N VAL A 47 -0.62 3.82 -4.01
CA VAL A 47 -0.17 5.10 -3.48
C VAL A 47 -1.33 5.84 -2.82
N LEU A 48 -1.00 6.66 -1.84
CA LEU A 48 -1.97 7.56 -1.20
C LEU A 48 -2.24 8.77 -2.09
N ASP A 49 -3.50 8.98 -2.43
CA ASP A 49 -4.02 10.21 -3.03
C ASP A 49 -5.09 10.79 -2.10
N ARG A 50 -4.72 11.81 -1.34
CA ARG A 50 -5.53 12.38 -0.24
C ARG A 50 -5.89 11.31 0.80
N THR A 51 -7.12 10.81 0.78
CA THR A 51 -7.66 9.79 1.70
C THR A 51 -7.97 8.47 1.01
N GLU A 52 -7.52 8.31 -0.24
CA GLU A 52 -7.74 7.10 -1.04
C GLU A 52 -6.44 6.39 -1.37
N CYS A 53 -6.48 5.05 -1.35
CA CYS A 53 -5.43 4.21 -1.91
C CYS A 53 -5.73 3.95 -3.39
N VAL A 54 -4.83 4.41 -4.26
CA VAL A 54 -4.93 4.26 -5.72
C VAL A 54 -3.93 3.21 -6.19
N THR A 55 -4.41 2.19 -6.88
CA THR A 55 -3.55 1.14 -7.46
C THR A 55 -2.79 1.71 -8.66
N LEU A 56 -1.46 1.65 -8.65
CA LEU A 56 -0.63 2.09 -9.77
C LEU A 56 -0.20 0.94 -10.68
N VAL A 57 0.18 -0.19 -10.10
CA VAL A 57 0.68 -1.36 -10.82
C VAL A 57 -0.03 -2.57 -10.26
N THR A 58 -0.48 -3.46 -11.16
CA THR A 58 -0.94 -4.80 -10.79
C THR A 58 -0.21 -5.83 -11.62
N VAL A 59 0.08 -6.95 -10.99
CA VAL A 59 0.79 -8.09 -11.52
C VAL A 59 0.04 -9.34 -11.07
N GLU A 60 -0.58 -10.02 -12.03
CA GLU A 60 -1.23 -11.31 -11.78
C GLU A 60 -0.24 -12.47 -11.96
N PRO A 61 -0.33 -13.55 -11.17
CA PRO A 61 0.51 -14.74 -11.30
C PRO A 61 0.26 -15.43 -12.66
N ARG A 62 1.32 -16.00 -13.25
CA ARG A 62 1.25 -16.57 -14.62
C ARG A 62 0.38 -17.82 -14.72
N ASP A 63 0.37 -18.65 -13.67
CA ASP A 63 -0.23 -19.98 -13.68
C ASP A 63 -1.47 -20.10 -12.79
N ALA A 64 -2.13 -18.99 -12.45
CA ALA A 64 -3.32 -19.04 -11.61
C ALA A 64 -4.55 -19.54 -12.38
N VAL A 65 -5.18 -20.58 -11.82
CA VAL A 65 -6.49 -21.10 -12.27
C VAL A 65 -7.60 -20.05 -12.04
N ALA A 66 -7.43 -19.18 -11.04
CA ALA A 66 -8.23 -17.99 -10.80
C ALA A 66 -7.38 -16.93 -10.09
N SER A 67 -7.32 -15.71 -10.65
CA SER A 67 -6.69 -14.53 -10.03
C SER A 67 -7.77 -13.52 -9.64
N ILE A 68 -7.50 -12.74 -8.58
CA ILE A 68 -8.34 -11.59 -8.25
C ILE A 68 -7.82 -10.41 -9.07
N ALA A 69 -8.64 -9.91 -9.98
CA ALA A 69 -8.27 -8.79 -10.84
C ALA A 69 -8.36 -7.46 -10.07
N GLN A 70 -7.23 -6.97 -9.58
CA GLN A 70 -7.11 -5.59 -9.11
C GLN A 70 -6.62 -4.72 -10.28
N ARG A 71 -7.36 -3.69 -10.69
CA ARG A 71 -6.98 -2.91 -11.88
C ARG A 71 -6.15 -1.68 -11.51
N PRO A 72 -5.10 -1.33 -12.27
CA PRO A 72 -4.50 0.00 -12.18
C PRO A 72 -5.59 1.08 -12.30
N GLY A 73 -5.51 2.09 -11.45
CA GLY A 73 -6.51 3.14 -11.29
C GLY A 73 -7.64 2.82 -10.31
N SER A 74 -7.80 1.56 -9.86
CA SER A 74 -8.77 1.22 -8.80
C SER A 74 -8.48 2.01 -7.52
N ARG A 75 -9.55 2.53 -6.91
CA ARG A 75 -9.51 3.35 -5.68
C ARG A 75 -10.32 2.71 -4.58
N HIS A 76 -9.83 2.82 -3.35
CA HIS A 76 -10.60 2.51 -2.14
C HIS A 76 -10.17 3.47 -1.03
N SER A 77 -11.05 3.64 -0.03
CA SER A 77 -10.72 4.44 1.15
C SER A 77 -9.49 3.86 1.84
N MET A 78 -8.57 4.72 2.28
CA MET A 78 -7.40 4.30 3.07
C MET A 78 -7.77 3.74 4.46
N LEU A 79 -9.04 3.91 4.87
CA LEU A 79 -9.56 3.44 6.15
C LEU A 79 -9.98 1.96 6.12
N VAL A 80 -9.93 1.29 4.97
CA VAL A 80 -10.33 -0.12 4.84
C VAL A 80 -9.23 -0.93 4.16
N GLY A 81 -9.05 -2.17 4.62
CA GLY A 81 -8.13 -3.13 4.04
C GLY A 81 -6.66 -2.91 4.37
N ALA A 82 -5.89 -3.98 4.21
CA ALA A 82 -4.45 -4.02 4.49
C ALA A 82 -3.65 -2.92 3.79
N PRO A 83 -3.89 -2.57 2.50
CA PRO A 83 -3.13 -1.51 1.85
C PRO A 83 -3.33 -0.15 2.52
N GLY A 84 -4.56 0.15 2.94
CA GLY A 84 -4.90 1.36 3.68
C GLY A 84 -4.22 1.43 5.04
N ILE A 85 -4.30 0.33 5.81
CA ILE A 85 -3.63 0.20 7.11
C ILE A 85 -2.11 0.37 6.98
N ALA A 86 -1.49 -0.28 5.98
CA ALA A 86 -0.06 -0.17 5.71
C ALA A 86 0.33 1.26 5.37
N VAL A 87 -0.41 1.96 4.50
CA VAL A 87 -0.16 3.37 4.17
C VAL A 87 -0.32 4.26 5.41
N GLN A 88 -1.36 4.05 6.21
CA GLN A 88 -1.58 4.80 7.45
C GLN A 88 -0.41 4.63 8.44
N SER A 89 0.23 3.45 8.47
CA SER A 89 1.36 3.18 9.37
C SER A 89 2.58 4.09 9.13
N LEU A 90 2.66 4.68 7.93
CA LEU A 90 3.69 5.63 7.53
C LEU A 90 3.41 7.08 7.95
N LEU A 91 2.15 7.41 8.28
CA LEU A 91 1.74 8.77 8.56
C LEU A 91 2.18 9.20 9.97
N THR A 92 2.67 10.43 10.05
CA THR A 92 2.92 11.14 11.30
C THR A 92 1.60 11.64 11.90
N THR A 93 1.60 11.98 13.19
CA THR A 93 0.43 12.60 13.85
C THR A 93 -0.04 13.87 13.13
N VAL A 94 0.90 14.67 12.62
CA VAL A 94 0.59 15.90 11.87
C VAL A 94 -0.10 15.59 10.55
N GLU A 95 0.40 14.60 9.79
CA GLU A 95 -0.23 14.19 8.53
C GLU A 95 -1.61 13.57 8.75
N ARG A 96 -1.79 12.76 9.81
CA ARG A 96 -3.09 12.21 10.17
C ARG A 96 -4.10 13.32 10.48
N ALA A 97 -3.69 14.33 11.25
CA ALA A 97 -4.53 15.48 11.57
C ALA A 97 -4.87 16.31 10.32
N ALA A 98 -3.90 16.54 9.42
CA ALA A 98 -4.11 17.27 8.18
C ALA A 98 -5.03 16.56 7.17
N LEU A 99 -5.22 15.24 7.33
CA LEU A 99 -6.13 14.41 6.53
C LEU A 99 -7.46 14.14 7.24
N ASP A 100 -7.73 14.81 8.38
CA ASP A 100 -8.92 14.62 9.21
C ASP A 100 -9.19 13.15 9.56
N LEU A 101 -8.12 12.37 9.79
CA LEU A 101 -8.24 10.96 10.14
C LEU A 101 -8.67 10.79 11.61
N PRO A 102 -9.40 9.71 11.95
CA PRO A 102 -9.80 9.42 13.32
C PRO A 102 -8.61 9.35 14.29
N MET A 103 -8.85 9.90 15.48
CA MET A 103 -7.93 9.91 16.63
C MET A 103 -8.65 9.36 17.88
N PRO A 104 -8.03 8.44 18.66
CA PRO A 104 -6.70 7.88 18.45
C PRO A 104 -6.60 7.02 17.19
N GLU A 105 -5.38 6.79 16.75
CA GLU A 105 -5.10 5.86 15.65
C GLU A 105 -5.59 4.44 16.00
N ALA A 106 -6.13 3.72 15.01
CA ALA A 106 -6.58 2.34 15.19
C ALA A 106 -5.42 1.40 15.54
N ASP A 107 -5.68 0.43 16.42
CA ASP A 107 -4.68 -0.53 16.91
C ASP A 107 -4.01 -1.33 15.80
N GLU A 108 -4.73 -1.63 14.72
CA GLU A 108 -4.22 -2.33 13.54
C GLU A 108 -3.13 -1.52 12.84
N VAL A 109 -3.26 -0.19 12.79
CA VAL A 109 -2.27 0.70 12.19
C VAL A 109 -1.02 0.77 13.08
N ALA A 110 -1.21 0.86 14.39
CA ALA A 110 -0.10 0.81 15.35
C ALA A 110 0.66 -0.53 15.27
N THR A 111 -0.08 -1.64 15.12
CA THR A 111 0.47 -2.98 14.92
C THR A 111 1.23 -3.07 13.61
N ALA A 112 0.65 -2.62 12.49
CA ALA A 112 1.33 -2.61 11.19
C ALA A 112 2.60 -1.75 11.19
N ARG A 113 2.64 -0.66 11.95
CA ARG A 113 3.85 0.15 12.11
C ARG A 113 4.98 -0.61 12.81
N ARG A 114 4.65 -1.36 13.87
CA ARG A 114 5.63 -2.19 14.60
C ARG A 114 6.07 -3.38 13.76
N ASP A 115 5.09 -4.06 13.17
CA ASP A 115 5.29 -5.35 12.53
C ASP A 115 5.66 -5.21 11.06
N GLY A 116 5.63 -4.01 10.48
CA GLY A 116 5.99 -3.76 9.09
C GLY A 116 5.07 -4.40 8.05
N VAL A 117 3.93 -4.98 8.48
CA VAL A 117 2.93 -5.62 7.62
C VAL A 117 1.54 -5.38 8.19
N ALA A 118 0.56 -5.23 7.31
CA ALA A 118 -0.86 -5.16 7.63
C ALA A 118 -1.58 -6.34 6.98
N ARG A 119 -2.70 -6.75 7.60
CA ARG A 119 -3.56 -7.83 7.10
C ARG A 119 -5.02 -7.39 7.19
N SER A 120 -5.84 -7.88 6.27
CA SER A 120 -7.29 -7.67 6.25
C SER A 120 -7.97 -8.85 5.58
N ALA A 121 -9.20 -9.15 5.96
CA ALA A 121 -10.01 -10.20 5.35
C ALA A 121 -11.43 -9.71 5.06
N GLY A 122 -11.84 -9.73 3.79
CA GLY A 122 -13.21 -9.42 3.38
C GLY A 122 -13.62 -7.95 3.48
N GLU A 123 -12.73 -7.04 3.87
CA GLU A 123 -13.07 -5.62 4.13
C GLU A 123 -13.30 -4.79 2.87
N VAL A 124 -12.57 -5.10 1.79
CA VAL A 124 -12.67 -4.38 0.51
C VAL A 124 -13.43 -5.21 -0.52
N ILE A 125 -13.11 -6.49 -0.61
CA ILE A 125 -13.76 -7.46 -1.49
C ILE A 125 -14.19 -8.65 -0.62
N PRO A 126 -15.49 -8.98 -0.52
CA PRO A 126 -15.95 -10.12 0.25
C PRO A 126 -15.24 -11.42 -0.14
N GLY A 127 -14.75 -12.17 0.85
CA GLY A 127 -14.04 -13.44 0.64
C GLY A 127 -12.59 -13.32 0.16
N VAL A 128 -12.05 -12.09 0.05
CA VAL A 128 -10.65 -11.84 -0.32
C VAL A 128 -9.87 -11.36 0.88
N SER A 129 -8.74 -12.01 1.14
CA SER A 129 -7.74 -11.56 2.09
C SER A 129 -6.66 -10.74 1.38
N ALA A 130 -6.06 -9.82 2.14
CA ALA A 130 -4.94 -9.03 1.68
C ALA A 130 -3.85 -8.96 2.75
N VAL A 131 -2.60 -8.98 2.30
CA VAL A 131 -1.43 -8.65 3.12
C VAL A 131 -0.70 -7.51 2.42
N ALA A 132 -0.31 -6.49 3.18
CA ALA A 132 0.36 -5.31 2.64
C ALA A 132 1.53 -4.87 3.50
N SER A 133 2.55 -4.27 2.89
CA SER A 133 3.68 -3.69 3.60
C SER A 133 3.98 -2.28 3.08
N PRO A 134 4.26 -1.32 3.98
CA PRO A 134 4.50 0.06 3.59
C PRO A 134 5.80 0.23 2.80
N VAL A 135 5.74 1.00 1.73
CA VAL A 135 6.92 1.44 0.97
C VAL A 135 7.21 2.89 1.35
N ARG A 136 8.42 3.15 1.84
CA ARG A 136 8.88 4.51 2.15
C ARG A 136 9.53 5.12 0.91
N GLY A 137 9.27 6.40 0.67
CA GLY A 137 9.87 7.20 -0.40
C GLY A 137 9.21 8.57 -0.46
N ALA A 138 9.32 9.26 -1.60
CA ALA A 138 8.71 10.57 -1.81
C ALA A 138 7.16 10.57 -1.71
N VAL A 139 6.53 9.41 -1.93
CA VAL A 139 5.08 9.20 -1.79
C VAL A 139 4.80 8.15 -0.73
N ARG A 140 3.63 8.25 -0.10
CA ARG A 140 3.13 7.20 0.80
C ARG A 140 2.55 6.08 -0.06
N ALA A 141 3.13 4.89 0.05
CA ALA A 141 2.79 3.76 -0.80
C ALA A 141 2.80 2.45 -0.01
N ALA A 142 2.22 1.41 -0.59
CA ALA A 142 2.28 0.04 -0.04
C ALA A 142 2.30 -0.98 -1.17
N VAL A 143 3.12 -2.03 -1.00
CA VAL A 143 3.01 -3.27 -1.76
C VAL A 143 1.97 -4.15 -1.08
N ALA A 144 1.12 -4.79 -1.87
CA ALA A 144 0.11 -5.69 -1.34
C ALA A 144 -0.11 -6.90 -2.26
N VAL A 145 -0.67 -7.95 -1.68
CA VAL A 145 -1.16 -9.13 -2.41
C VAL A 145 -2.62 -9.40 -2.05
N LEU A 146 -3.38 -9.94 -3.01
CA LEU A 146 -4.74 -10.43 -2.83
C LEU A 146 -4.79 -11.95 -3.01
N PHE A 147 -5.53 -12.63 -2.15
CA PHE A 147 -5.75 -14.07 -2.25
C PHE A 147 -7.08 -14.49 -1.61
N VAL A 148 -7.60 -15.63 -2.07
CA VAL A 148 -8.71 -16.34 -1.43
C VAL A 148 -8.07 -17.42 -0.56
N SER A 149 -8.23 -17.32 0.77
CA SER A 149 -7.70 -18.17 1.85
C SER A 149 -6.54 -19.16 1.54
N ARG A 150 -5.42 -18.99 2.26
CA ARG A 150 -4.39 -20.02 2.47
C ARG A 150 -3.87 -19.96 3.91
N ASP A 151 -3.45 -21.11 4.45
CA ASP A 151 -3.02 -21.32 5.85
C ASP A 151 -1.56 -20.89 6.17
N ASP A 152 -0.87 -20.13 5.28
CA ASP A 152 0.52 -19.69 5.54
C ASP A 152 0.69 -18.17 5.44
N ASP A 153 0.10 -17.50 6.42
CA ASP A 153 0.15 -16.05 6.60
C ASP A 153 1.57 -15.50 6.84
N ALA A 154 2.47 -16.31 7.42
CA ALA A 154 3.81 -15.88 7.81
C ALA A 154 4.72 -15.72 6.59
N HIS A 155 4.78 -16.73 5.72
CA HIS A 155 5.55 -16.67 4.48
C HIS A 155 5.08 -15.51 3.58
N VAL A 156 3.75 -15.35 3.44
CA VAL A 156 3.15 -14.24 2.68
C VAL A 156 3.59 -12.88 3.25
N SER A 157 3.53 -12.73 4.57
CA SER A 157 3.92 -11.47 5.23
C SER A 157 5.39 -11.14 5.00
N ASP A 158 6.28 -12.12 5.08
CA ASP A 158 7.71 -11.91 4.90
C ASP A 158 8.07 -11.58 3.45
N ALA A 159 7.46 -12.27 2.48
CA ALA A 159 7.63 -11.99 1.06
C ALA A 159 7.16 -10.56 0.69
N VAL A 160 5.96 -10.17 1.15
CA VAL A 160 5.41 -8.82 0.92
C VAL A 160 6.30 -7.74 1.55
N ARG A 161 6.77 -7.97 2.78
CA ARG A 161 7.70 -7.07 3.48
C ARG A 161 9.02 -6.94 2.75
N HIS A 162 9.58 -8.05 2.26
CA HIS A 162 10.81 -8.05 1.49
C HIS A 162 10.67 -7.25 0.20
N ALA A 163 9.58 -7.44 -0.55
CA ALA A 163 9.26 -6.68 -1.75
C ALA A 163 9.16 -5.17 -1.47
N ALA A 164 8.45 -4.78 -0.41
CA ALA A 164 8.33 -3.37 -0.01
C ALA A 164 9.68 -2.75 0.39
N ALA A 165 10.54 -3.51 1.09
CA ALA A 165 11.88 -3.07 1.45
C ALA A 165 12.77 -2.85 0.21
N THR A 166 12.66 -3.70 -0.81
CA THR A 166 13.38 -3.54 -2.08
C THR A 166 12.99 -2.26 -2.81
N LEU A 167 11.71 -1.90 -2.81
CA LEU A 167 11.24 -0.63 -3.41
C LEU A 167 11.63 0.60 -2.58
N THR A 168 11.70 0.48 -1.25
CA THR A 168 12.11 1.57 -0.35
C THR A 168 13.58 1.98 -0.54
N ARG A 169 14.46 1.04 -0.89
CA ARG A 169 15.89 1.33 -1.10
C ARG A 169 16.20 2.02 -2.44
N SER A 170 15.21 2.10 -3.32
CA SER A 170 15.33 2.82 -4.59
C SER A 170 15.04 4.30 -4.32
N ASN A 171 16.02 5.20 -4.45
CA ASN A 171 15.78 6.65 -4.36
C ASN A 171 14.88 7.10 -5.54
N TRP A 172 13.59 7.26 -5.27
CA TRP A 172 12.60 7.88 -6.14
C TRP A 172 11.89 9.00 -5.35
#